data_AF-A0A936N613-F1
#
_entry.id   AF-A0A936N613-F1
#
_cell.length_a   1.000
_cell.length_b   1.000
_cell.length_c   1.000
_cell.angle_alpha   90.00
_cell.angle_beta   90.00
_cell.angle_gamma   90.00
#
_symmetry.space_group_name_H-M   'P 1'
#
loop_
_entity.id
_entity.type
_entity.pdbx_description
1 polymer ?
#
loop_
_entity_poly.entity_id
_entity_poly.type
_entity_poly.pdbx_seq_one_letter_code
_entity_poly.pdbx_strand_id
1 'polypeptide(L)'
;MGLNKKFDVDQIEGLDFGIREAVALLNKYGFETFESCQGGRGHCFDVPTVRFFGDEFDLIRAYELCAMHNLNVSDAKRVYRKTTVYSDVTDGISIGNNWDKPFNELEFRLHCQTGTIFRHH
;
A
#
# COMPACT_ATOMS: atom_id res chain seq x y z
N MET A 1 11.57 -1.05 -26.53
CA MET A 1 10.43 -0.25 -27.00
C MET A 1 9.66 0.19 -25.75
N GLY A 2 9.84 1.44 -25.32
CA GLY A 2 9.48 1.88 -23.95
C GLY A 2 7.97 1.99 -23.73
N LEU A 3 7.49 1.38 -22.64
CA LEU A 3 6.17 1.63 -22.07
C LEU A 3 6.30 2.63 -20.92
N ASN A 4 6.70 3.86 -21.22
CA ASN A 4 6.47 4.99 -20.32
C ASN A 4 5.02 5.48 -20.56
N LYS A 5 4.04 4.71 -20.09
CA LYS A 5 2.68 5.23 -19.90
C LYS A 5 2.55 5.64 -18.44
N LYS A 6 2.72 6.93 -18.17
CA LYS A 6 2.15 7.54 -16.97
C LYS A 6 0.69 7.10 -16.92
N PHE A 7 0.31 6.42 -15.84
CA PHE A 7 -1.08 6.02 -15.63
C PHE A 7 -1.95 7.28 -15.58
N ASP A 8 -3.23 7.22 -15.96
CA ASP A 8 -4.15 8.33 -15.80
C ASP A 8 -4.38 8.55 -14.29
N VAL A 9 -3.47 9.29 -13.66
CA VAL A 9 -3.40 9.49 -12.21
C VAL A 9 -4.36 10.59 -11.72
N ASP A 10 -5.13 11.17 -12.63
CA ASP A 10 -5.95 12.37 -12.38
C ASP A 10 -7.26 12.12 -11.63
N GLN A 11 -7.56 10.88 -11.22
CA GLN A 11 -8.86 10.53 -10.64
C GLN A 11 -8.86 10.20 -9.14
N ILE A 12 -7.74 10.29 -8.42
CA ILE A 12 -7.72 10.06 -6.97
C ILE A 12 -7.26 11.34 -6.26
N GLU A 13 -8.24 12.17 -5.89
CA GLU A 13 -8.00 13.39 -5.12
C GLU A 13 -7.35 13.07 -3.77
N GLY A 14 -6.38 13.89 -3.36
CA GLY A 14 -5.73 13.77 -2.05
C GLY A 14 -4.59 12.75 -1.94
N LEU A 15 -4.18 12.09 -3.03
CA LEU A 15 -3.00 11.21 -3.00
C LEU A 15 -1.67 11.96 -3.00
N ASP A 16 -0.79 11.54 -2.09
CA ASP A 16 0.61 11.91 -2.06
C ASP A 16 1.29 11.68 -3.42
N PHE A 17 2.01 12.68 -3.93
CA PHE A 17 2.63 12.61 -5.26
C PHE A 17 3.61 11.45 -5.40
N GLY A 18 4.38 11.12 -4.34
CA GLY A 18 5.43 10.10 -4.40
C GLY A 18 4.96 8.66 -4.51
N ILE A 19 3.68 8.38 -4.22
CA ILE A 19 3.11 7.01 -4.21
C ILE A 19 1.99 6.82 -5.23
N ARG A 20 1.62 7.89 -5.93
CA ARG A 20 0.40 7.95 -6.74
C ARG A 20 0.37 6.91 -7.85
N GLU A 21 1.50 6.68 -8.53
CA GLU A 21 1.60 5.72 -9.61
C GLU A 21 1.41 4.27 -9.12
N ALA A 22 1.86 3.94 -7.90
CA ALA A 22 1.63 2.63 -7.32
C ALA A 22 0.14 2.42 -7.03
N VAL A 23 -0.51 3.40 -6.41
CA VAL A 23 -1.95 3.33 -6.10
C VAL A 23 -2.78 3.21 -7.39
N ALA A 24 -2.48 4.05 -8.39
CA ALA A 24 -3.19 4.03 -9.67
C ALA A 24 -2.99 2.70 -10.42
N LEU A 25 -1.77 2.14 -10.42
CA LEU A 25 -1.49 0.84 -11.00
C LEU A 25 -2.30 -0.26 -10.31
N LEU A 26 -2.28 -0.31 -8.97
CA LEU A 26 -2.98 -1.35 -8.22
C LEU A 26 -4.50 -1.27 -8.43
N ASN A 27 -5.09 -0.08 -8.29
CA ASN A 27 -6.53 0.10 -8.51
C ASN A 27 -6.94 -0.27 -9.95
N LYS A 28 -6.13 0.10 -10.94
CA LYS A 28 -6.39 -0.23 -12.35
C LYS A 28 -6.45 -1.74 -12.62
N TYR A 29 -5.69 -2.53 -11.87
CA TYR A 29 -5.63 -4.00 -12.02
C TYR A 29 -6.53 -4.74 -11.01
N GLY A 30 -7.43 -4.02 -10.35
CA GLY A 30 -8.50 -4.60 -9.53
C GLY A 30 -8.12 -4.84 -8.07
N PHE A 31 -7.05 -4.24 -7.57
CA PHE A 31 -6.72 -4.25 -6.15
C PHE A 31 -7.42 -3.08 -5.45
N GLU A 32 -8.12 -3.36 -4.34
CA GLU A 32 -8.80 -2.33 -3.56
C GLU A 32 -7.83 -1.75 -2.52
N THR A 33 -7.19 -0.62 -2.87
CA THR A 33 -6.33 0.13 -1.94
C THR A 33 -7.17 0.93 -0.95
N PHE A 34 -6.74 0.99 0.32
CA PHE A 34 -7.46 1.74 1.37
C PHE A 34 -6.56 2.67 2.20
N GLU A 35 -5.25 2.50 2.15
CA GLU A 35 -4.30 3.39 2.82
C GLU A 35 -3.02 3.48 1.97
N SER A 36 -2.48 4.68 1.82
CA SER A 36 -1.20 4.89 1.14
C SER A 36 -0.48 6.10 1.73
N CYS A 37 0.84 6.10 1.59
CA CYS A 37 1.70 7.18 2.09
C CYS A 37 2.96 7.26 1.23
N GLN A 38 3.44 8.47 0.91
CA GLN A 38 4.76 8.63 0.27
C GLN A 38 5.94 8.38 1.22
N GLY A 39 5.68 8.40 2.53
CA GLY A 39 6.68 8.20 3.56
C GLY A 39 7.66 9.36 3.74
N GLY A 40 8.55 9.21 4.73
CA GLY A 40 9.58 10.18 5.08
C GLY A 40 9.17 11.11 6.22
N ARG A 41 9.96 12.18 6.45
CA ARG A 41 9.79 13.04 7.62
C ARG A 41 8.42 13.72 7.61
N GLY A 42 7.65 13.52 8.68
CA GLY A 42 6.32 14.11 8.84
C GLY A 42 5.17 13.24 8.30
N HIS A 43 5.49 12.05 7.79
CA HIS A 43 4.51 11.07 7.33
C HIS A 43 4.30 9.94 8.35
N CYS A 44 3.17 9.22 8.24
CA CYS A 44 2.83 8.09 9.11
C CYS A 44 3.76 6.88 8.92
N PHE A 45 4.45 6.81 7.79
CA PHE A 45 5.38 5.74 7.45
C PHE A 45 6.76 6.32 7.13
N ASP A 46 7.81 5.57 7.45
CA ASP A 46 9.18 5.99 7.15
C ASP A 46 9.51 5.84 5.65
N VAL A 47 8.82 4.94 4.96
CA VAL A 47 9.00 4.62 3.54
C VAL A 47 7.67 4.73 2.79
N PRO A 48 7.69 4.91 1.46
CA PRO A 48 6.48 4.86 0.67
C PRO A 48 5.78 3.51 0.80
N THR A 49 4.48 3.53 1.10
CA THR A 49 3.71 2.34 1.46
C THR A 49 2.31 2.38 0.84
N VAL A 50 1.82 1.23 0.38
CA VAL A 50 0.42 1.03 -0.03
C VAL A 50 -0.15 -0.21 0.66
N ARG A 51 -1.34 -0.06 1.25
CA ARG A 51 -2.13 -1.17 1.79
C ARG A 51 -3.40 -1.39 0.99
N PHE A 52 -3.76 -2.65 0.83
CA PHE A 52 -4.91 -3.08 0.04
C PHE A 52 -5.51 -4.37 0.59
N PHE A 53 -6.79 -4.58 0.31
CA PHE A 53 -7.48 -5.82 0.65
C PHE A 53 -7.12 -6.94 -0.33
N GLY A 54 -7.26 -8.18 0.12
CA GLY A 54 -7.03 -9.37 -0.70
C GLY A 54 -6.55 -10.56 0.11
N ASP A 55 -6.34 -11.68 -0.57
CA ASP A 55 -5.70 -12.85 -0.01
C ASP A 55 -4.16 -12.83 -0.23
N GLU A 56 -3.48 -13.88 0.17
CA GLU A 56 -2.04 -14.04 -0.04
C GLU A 56 -1.63 -14.15 -1.52
N PHE A 57 -2.51 -14.65 -2.40
CA PHE A 57 -2.24 -14.71 -3.84
C PHE A 57 -2.35 -13.34 -4.48
N ASP A 58 -3.26 -12.49 -3.99
CA ASP A 58 -3.32 -11.08 -4.36
C ASP A 58 -2.03 -10.34 -4.02
N LEU A 59 -1.39 -10.64 -2.87
CA LEU A 59 -0.10 -10.05 -2.51
C LEU A 59 0.99 -10.37 -3.53
N ILE A 60 1.10 -11.64 -3.93
CA ILE A 60 2.07 -12.09 -4.92
C ILE A 60 1.77 -11.45 -6.28
N ARG A 61 0.50 -11.43 -6.69
CA ARG A 61 0.05 -10.83 -7.96
C ARG A 61 0.35 -9.33 -8.01
N ALA A 62 0.13 -8.61 -6.91
CA ALA A 62 0.44 -7.19 -6.80
C ALA A 62 1.95 -6.93 -6.87
N TYR A 63 2.77 -7.74 -6.19
CA TYR A 63 4.22 -7.65 -6.26
C TYR A 63 4.75 -7.83 -7.69
N GLU A 64 4.32 -8.89 -8.38
CA GLU A 64 4.73 -9.17 -9.76
C GLU A 64 4.29 -8.04 -10.71
N LEU A 65 3.06 -7.53 -10.53
CA LEU A 65 2.58 -6.38 -11.30
C LEU A 65 3.47 -5.15 -11.10
N CYS A 66 3.80 -4.80 -9.85
CA CYS A 66 4.70 -3.70 -9.54
C CYS A 66 6.09 -3.91 -10.17
N ALA A 67 6.63 -5.13 -10.09
CA ALA A 67 7.91 -5.47 -10.70
C ALA A 67 7.90 -5.31 -12.23
N MET A 68 6.86 -5.78 -12.92
CA MET A 68 6.69 -5.63 -14.37
C MET A 68 6.59 -4.16 -14.81
N HIS A 69 6.13 -3.28 -13.91
CA HIS A 69 6.01 -1.84 -14.14
C HIS A 69 7.17 -1.02 -13.57
N ASN A 70 8.30 -1.68 -13.26
CA ASN A 70 9.52 -1.06 -12.73
C ASN A 70 9.33 -0.31 -11.42
N LEU A 71 8.33 -0.67 -10.60
CA LEU A 71 8.23 -0.16 -9.24
C LEU A 71 9.19 -0.92 -8.32
N ASN A 72 9.88 -0.18 -7.47
CA ASN A 72 10.95 -0.66 -6.62
C ASN A 72 10.41 -1.16 -5.28
N VAL A 73 9.59 -2.21 -5.33
CA VAL A 73 9.09 -2.86 -4.10
C VAL A 73 10.27 -3.41 -3.31
N SER A 74 10.42 -2.96 -2.07
CA SER A 74 11.42 -3.44 -1.13
C SER A 74 10.88 -4.50 -0.18
N ASP A 75 9.58 -4.47 0.09
CA ASP A 75 8.95 -5.45 0.98
C ASP A 75 7.48 -5.69 0.59
N ALA A 76 7.02 -6.92 0.81
CA ALA A 76 5.68 -7.39 0.51
C ALA A 76 5.17 -8.26 1.66
N LYS A 77 4.18 -7.76 2.41
CA LYS A 77 3.76 -8.31 3.70
C LYS A 77 2.26 -8.56 3.72
N ARG A 78 1.87 -9.61 4.44
CA ARG A 78 0.50 -9.80 4.92
C ARG A 78 0.43 -9.42 6.39
N VAL A 79 -0.44 -8.48 6.73
CA VAL A 79 -0.50 -7.87 8.05
C VAL A 79 -1.70 -8.40 8.83
N TYR A 80 -1.43 -8.91 10.03
CA TYR A 80 -2.43 -9.36 10.99
C TYR A 80 -2.43 -8.40 12.18
N ARG A 81 -3.57 -7.76 12.45
CA ARG A 81 -3.73 -6.83 13.57
C ARG A 81 -4.66 -7.42 14.63
N LYS A 82 -4.21 -7.41 15.88
CA LYS A 82 -5.07 -7.68 17.03
C LYS A 82 -5.91 -6.43 17.30
N THR A 83 -7.20 -6.64 17.55
CA THR A 83 -8.15 -5.59 17.90
C THR A 83 -8.79 -5.94 19.23
N THR A 84 -8.76 -4.99 20.17
CA THR A 84 -9.49 -5.11 21.43
C THR A 84 -10.96 -4.91 21.14
N VAL A 85 -11.80 -5.89 21.53
CA VAL A 85 -13.25 -5.79 21.36
C VAL A 85 -13.84 -5.15 22.61
N TYR A 86 -14.50 -4.02 22.41
CA TYR A 86 -15.41 -3.46 23.40
C TYR A 86 -16.82 -3.93 23.06
N SER A 87 -17.45 -4.63 23.99
CA SER A 87 -18.89 -4.72 24.02
C SER A 87 -19.33 -4.50 25.46
N ASP A 88 -19.65 -3.26 25.79
CA ASP A 88 -20.92 -3.02 26.47
C ASP A 88 -21.30 -1.56 26.37
N VAL A 89 -22.57 -1.32 26.06
CA VAL A 89 -23.17 0.01 25.88
C VAL A 89 -23.35 0.73 27.24
N THR A 90 -22.95 0.10 28.34
CA THR A 90 -23.24 0.59 29.69
C THR A 90 -22.04 0.70 30.63
N ASP A 91 -21.01 -0.16 30.53
CA ASP A 91 -19.95 -0.20 31.58
C ASP A 91 -18.50 -0.20 31.06
N GLY A 92 -18.25 -0.05 29.75
CA GLY A 92 -16.88 0.09 29.21
C GLY A 92 -15.98 -1.14 29.43
N ILE A 93 -16.58 -2.31 29.67
CA ILE A 93 -15.85 -3.55 29.95
C ILE A 93 -15.26 -4.10 28.64
N SER A 94 -13.94 -4.33 28.64
CA SER A 94 -13.22 -5.03 27.56
C SER A 94 -13.49 -6.54 27.67
N ILE A 95 -14.32 -7.07 26.78
CA ILE A 95 -14.74 -8.48 26.77
C ILE A 95 -13.73 -9.43 26.11
N GLY A 96 -12.73 -8.94 25.39
CA GLY A 96 -11.66 -9.79 24.85
C GLY A 96 -10.85 -9.16 23.71
N ASN A 97 -9.98 -9.98 23.12
CA ASN A 97 -9.23 -9.65 21.92
C ASN A 97 -9.78 -10.44 20.73
N ASN A 98 -9.89 -9.78 19.57
CA ASN A 98 -10.16 -10.39 18.28
C ASN A 98 -9.04 -10.00 17.30
N TRP A 99 -9.14 -10.47 16.06
CA TRP A 99 -8.26 -10.11 14.97
C TRP A 99 -9.04 -9.39 13.88
N ASP A 100 -8.47 -8.33 13.34
CA ASP A 100 -9.00 -7.72 12.12
C ASP A 100 -8.84 -8.66 10.94
N LYS A 101 -9.66 -8.45 9.90
CA LYS A 101 -9.43 -9.09 8.61
C LYS A 101 -8.02 -8.69 8.13
N PRO A 102 -7.14 -9.65 7.80
CA PRO A 102 -5.80 -9.32 7.35
C PRO A 102 -5.83 -8.57 6.02
N PHE A 103 -4.81 -7.75 5.81
CA PHE A 103 -4.62 -6.99 4.59
C PHE A 103 -3.18 -7.14 4.09
N ASN A 104 -2.96 -6.69 2.87
CA ASN A 104 -1.67 -6.74 2.20
C ASN A 104 -1.01 -5.36 2.23
N GLU A 105 0.31 -5.33 2.34
CA GLU A 105 1.13 -4.12 2.40
C GLU A 105 2.33 -4.28 1.45
N LEU A 106 2.55 -3.27 0.61
CA LEU A 106 3.75 -3.12 -0.21
C LEU A 106 4.50 -1.87 0.22
N GLU A 107 5.80 -2.04 0.49
CA GLU A 107 6.72 -0.95 0.76
C GLU A 107 7.64 -0.74 -0.45
N PHE A 108 7.92 0.51 -0.78
CA PHE A 108 8.71 0.88 -1.94
C PHE A 108 9.98 1.61 -1.51
N ARG A 109 11.10 1.28 -2.14
CA ARG A 109 12.36 1.98 -1.94
C ARG A 109 12.48 3.14 -2.93
N LEU A 110 12.72 4.34 -2.40
CA LEU A 110 13.08 5.49 -3.21
C LEU A 110 14.45 5.29 -3.86
N HIS A 111 14.53 5.55 -5.17
CA HIS A 111 15.79 5.54 -5.88
C HIS A 111 16.63 6.76 -5.51
N CYS A 112 17.92 6.57 -5.25
CA CYS A 112 18.78 7.60 -4.65
C CYS A 112 19.01 8.83 -5.53
N GLN A 113 18.91 8.70 -6.86
CA GLN A 113 19.14 9.82 -7.78
C GLN A 113 17.85 10.57 -8.13
N THR A 114 16.73 9.85 -8.28
CA THR A 114 15.46 10.42 -8.74
C THR A 114 14.52 10.76 -7.60
N GLY A 115 14.71 10.15 -6.43
CA GLY A 115 13.77 10.26 -5.31
C GLY A 115 12.40 9.63 -5.60
N THR A 116 12.29 8.80 -6.64
CA THR A 116 11.04 8.16 -7.05
C THR A 116 10.99 6.69 -6.65
N ILE A 117 9.80 6.11 -6.59
CA ILE A 117 9.58 4.67 -6.34
C ILE A 117 9.92 3.79 -7.54
N PHE A 118 10.42 4.34 -8.65
CA PHE A 118 10.77 3.57 -9.84
C PHE A 118 12.21 3.05 -9.76
N ARG A 119 12.43 1.84 -10.27
CA ARG A 119 13.78 1.34 -10.56
C ARG A 119 14.36 2.18 -11.70
N HIS A 120 15.56 2.70 -11.51
CA HIS A 120 16.33 3.33 -12.57
C HIS A 120 17.28 2.27 -13.17
N HIS A 121 17.27 2.13 -14.49
CA HIS A 121 18.22 1.31 -15.23
C HIS A 121 19.48 2.11 -15.59
#